data_AF-A0A2A2JGB9-F1
#
_entry.id   AF-A0A2A2JGB9-F1
#
_cell.length_a   1.000
_cell.length_b   1.000
_cell.length_c   1.000
_cell.angle_alpha   90.00
_cell.angle_beta   90.00
_cell.angle_gamma   90.00
#
_symmetry.space_group_name_H-M   'P 1'
#
loop_
_entity.id
_entity.type
_entity.pdbx_description
1 polymer ?
#
loop_
_entity_poly.entity_id
_entity_poly.type
_entity_poly.pdbx_seq_one_letter_code
_entity_poly.pdbx_strand_id
1 'polypeptide(L)'
;MLLYAVLLGSVFVYLDATDCVANQTVNELPDDCTKISGVIYIDGSTETSLVEKFKNVEIIPCLFIMSTTYPDLKFFSNAHTLSCPNDTMQIGAVGFIVGNQEMTKLRLDKLTKFDVFQGELFGKGIFLEGYNTKLCYDDEEYYRLMSSQIFFSADNRLCSMTGQKCTAELPSTDYNGENTEDTEYSDDSDYTFNSQSLPSNCEVVNGYMTFNEDDSESEDLKQKLSSIRIIVGSLYIQYSSFTTFELPNLEYFIGMLPADPWIGLTDNQNLVSFKIPKLKLLIDPLTSLNKSVMMVSNPALSISQTTCERWTQLGFSLIIHDNAANCEGSGDTAYEELPVPSKTASSSGDYETPTENVDDKTQSTTHIISLKTVLLIIVMSFLSLSNF
;
A
#
# COMPACT_ATOMS: atom_id res chain seq x y z
N MET A 1 48.43 38.87 -30.47
CA MET A 1 48.11 37.51 -29.97
C MET A 1 48.32 37.53 -28.46
N LEU A 2 47.31 37.90 -27.67
CA LEU A 2 46.28 37.01 -27.10
C LEU A 2 46.89 35.84 -26.32
N LEU A 3 46.84 35.91 -24.98
CA LEU A 3 46.00 35.00 -24.19
C LEU A 3 45.83 35.54 -22.77
N TYR A 4 44.63 36.05 -22.48
CA TYR A 4 44.11 36.24 -21.13
C TYR A 4 43.56 34.89 -20.66
N ALA A 5 44.11 34.32 -19.60
CA ALA A 5 43.51 33.18 -18.91
C ALA A 5 42.74 33.72 -17.69
N VAL A 6 41.45 33.97 -17.88
CA VAL A 6 40.50 34.21 -16.79
C VAL A 6 40.12 32.84 -16.23
N LEU A 7 40.75 32.46 -15.12
CA LEU A 7 40.31 31.36 -14.27
C LEU A 7 39.09 31.81 -13.50
N LEU A 8 37.91 31.59 -14.07
CA LEU A 8 36.65 31.53 -13.32
C LEU A 8 36.71 30.27 -12.46
N GLY A 9 37.28 30.39 -11.28
CA GLY A 9 37.08 29.40 -10.22
C GLY A 9 35.63 29.45 -9.81
N SER A 10 34.84 28.50 -10.31
CA SER A 10 33.54 28.16 -9.74
C SER A 10 33.78 27.75 -8.30
N VAL A 11 33.64 28.69 -7.37
CA VAL A 11 33.51 28.37 -5.95
C VAL A 11 32.17 27.67 -5.82
N PHE A 12 32.18 26.34 -5.96
CA PHE A 12 31.14 25.52 -5.37
C PHE A 12 31.27 25.72 -3.87
N VAL A 13 30.46 26.62 -3.33
CA VAL A 13 30.18 26.64 -1.90
C VAL A 13 29.47 25.33 -1.63
N TYR A 14 30.23 24.32 -1.20
CA TYR A 14 29.67 23.22 -0.44
C TYR A 14 29.12 23.88 0.83
N LEU A 15 27.81 24.12 0.87
CA LEU A 15 27.12 24.35 2.12
C LEU A 15 27.34 23.09 2.93
N ASP A 16 28.13 23.18 4.01
CA ASP A 16 28.25 22.09 4.97
C ASP A 16 26.83 21.69 5.39
N ALA A 17 26.56 20.38 5.41
CA ALA A 17 25.25 19.86 5.77
C ALA A 17 24.89 20.30 7.20
N THR A 18 23.93 21.22 7.34
CA THR A 18 23.40 21.59 8.65
C THR A 18 22.45 20.50 9.15
N ASP A 19 22.91 19.77 10.16
CA ASP A 19 22.12 18.76 10.88
C ASP A 19 21.24 19.44 11.94
N CYS A 20 19.93 19.22 11.83
CA CYS A 20 18.92 19.76 12.74
C CYS A 20 18.22 18.64 13.52
N VAL A 21 17.74 19.00 14.71
CA VAL A 21 16.93 18.10 15.55
C VAL A 21 15.55 18.73 15.70
N ALA A 22 14.53 18.04 15.20
CA ALA A 22 13.14 18.39 15.45
C ALA A 22 12.69 17.85 16.80
N ASN A 23 12.16 18.73 17.65
CA ASN A 23 11.52 18.35 18.90
C ASN A 23 10.07 18.84 18.90
N GLN A 24 9.27 18.24 18.02
CA GLN A 24 7.83 18.44 17.83
C GLN A 24 7.45 19.43 16.72
N THR A 25 7.44 20.74 16.96
CA THR A 25 6.84 21.69 16.01
C THR A 25 7.82 22.16 14.94
N VAL A 26 7.34 22.28 13.70
CA VAL A 26 8.16 22.70 12.55
C VAL A 26 8.64 24.16 12.64
N ASN A 27 7.96 24.99 13.43
CA ASN A 27 8.24 26.43 13.51
C ASN A 27 9.57 26.73 14.22
N GLU A 28 10.07 25.78 15.03
CA GLU A 28 11.32 25.91 15.78
C GLU A 28 12.56 25.46 14.98
N LEU A 29 12.37 24.86 13.80
CA LEU A 29 13.48 24.41 12.97
C LEU A 29 14.23 25.61 12.35
N PRO A 30 15.57 25.59 12.27
CA PRO A 30 16.32 26.53 11.46
C PRO A 30 15.95 26.49 9.96
N ASP A 31 16.17 27.58 9.23
CA ASP A 31 15.83 27.68 7.79
C ASP A 31 16.91 27.04 6.88
N ASP A 32 18.07 26.70 7.43
CA ASP A 32 19.25 26.21 6.70
C ASP A 32 19.50 24.70 6.89
N CYS A 33 18.56 23.98 7.50
CA CYS A 33 18.65 22.53 7.68
C CYS A 33 18.79 21.80 6.34
N THR A 34 19.67 20.80 6.31
CA THR A 34 19.80 19.85 5.18
C THR A 34 19.37 18.45 5.57
N LYS A 35 19.56 18.10 6.84
CA LYS A 35 19.12 16.84 7.44
C LYS A 35 18.40 17.16 8.74
N ILE A 36 17.27 16.50 8.96
CA ILE A 36 16.52 16.62 10.21
C ILE A 36 16.38 15.24 10.85
N SER A 37 16.62 15.19 12.15
CA SER A 37 16.40 14.01 13.00
C SER A 37 15.28 14.26 14.02
N GLY A 38 14.71 13.20 14.60
CA GLY A 38 13.66 13.31 15.62
C GLY A 38 12.26 13.03 15.08
N VAL A 39 11.29 13.86 15.46
CA VAL A 39 9.89 13.76 15.01
C VAL A 39 9.38 15.16 14.67
N ILE A 40 8.74 15.30 13.51
CA ILE A 40 8.11 16.54 13.07
C ILE A 40 6.60 16.37 13.06
N TYR A 41 5.90 17.31 13.70
CA TYR A 41 4.45 17.52 13.58
C TYR A 41 4.19 18.80 12.78
N ILE A 42 3.30 18.68 11.80
CA ILE A 42 2.81 19.77 10.97
C ILE A 42 1.29 19.85 11.13
N ASP A 43 0.85 20.81 11.92
CA ASP A 43 -0.56 21.10 12.22
C ASP A 43 -0.79 22.62 12.14
N GLY A 44 -1.18 23.10 10.96
CA GLY A 44 -1.61 24.50 10.79
C GLY A 44 -0.53 25.53 10.43
N SER A 45 0.71 25.12 10.16
CA SER A 45 1.72 26.01 9.56
C SER A 45 1.33 26.45 8.15
N THR A 46 1.72 27.65 7.71
CA THR A 46 1.46 28.08 6.33
C THR A 46 2.38 27.36 5.35
N GLU A 47 1.87 27.01 4.17
CA GLU A 47 2.66 26.34 3.12
C GLU A 47 3.93 27.13 2.77
N THR A 48 3.83 28.46 2.67
CA THR A 48 4.98 29.34 2.40
C THR A 48 6.08 29.21 3.45
N SER A 49 5.71 29.10 4.74
CA SER A 49 6.68 28.89 5.82
C SER A 49 7.35 27.53 5.71
N LEU A 50 6.60 26.49 5.33
CA LEU A 50 7.14 25.14 5.18
C LEU A 50 8.10 25.06 4.00
N VAL A 51 7.76 25.69 2.87
CA VAL A 51 8.66 25.77 1.70
C VAL A 51 10.00 26.37 2.09
N GLU A 52 10.01 27.46 2.86
CA GLU A 52 11.25 28.08 3.30
C GLU A 52 12.06 27.18 4.25
N LYS A 53 11.40 26.52 5.21
CA LYS A 53 12.04 25.59 6.17
C LYS A 53 12.65 24.36 5.50
N PHE A 54 11.98 23.82 4.49
CA PHE A 54 12.35 22.53 3.88
C PHE A 54 13.07 22.67 2.53
N LYS A 55 13.30 23.89 2.03
CA LYS A 55 13.92 24.12 0.71
C LYS A 55 15.28 23.44 0.51
N ASN A 56 16.05 23.20 1.58
CA ASN A 56 17.37 22.56 1.51
C ASN A 56 17.37 21.15 2.13
N VAL A 57 16.23 20.69 2.65
CA VAL A 57 16.15 19.44 3.40
C VAL A 57 16.09 18.26 2.45
N GLU A 58 17.08 17.39 2.57
CA GLU A 58 17.26 16.17 1.79
C GLU A 58 16.82 14.92 2.56
N ILE A 59 16.94 14.97 3.89
CA ILE A 59 16.56 13.88 4.79
C ILE A 59 15.56 14.40 5.82
N ILE A 60 14.34 13.87 5.76
CA ILE A 60 13.26 14.18 6.70
C ILE A 60 13.15 13.08 7.78
N PRO A 61 12.72 13.40 9.01
CA PRO A 61 12.62 12.45 10.10
C PRO A 61 11.25 11.75 10.09
N CYS A 62 10.85 11.12 11.20
CA CYS A 62 9.46 10.66 11.38
C CYS A 62 8.49 11.85 11.18
N LEU A 63 7.47 11.66 10.34
CA LEU A 63 6.65 12.77 9.82
C LEU A 63 5.17 12.64 10.19
N PHE A 64 4.58 13.69 10.75
CA PHE A 64 3.15 13.76 11.06
C PHE A 64 2.55 15.02 10.45
N ILE A 65 1.54 14.86 9.60
CA ILE A 65 0.80 15.97 8.99
C ILE A 65 -0.67 15.76 9.29
N MET A 66 -1.26 16.66 10.08
CA MET A 66 -2.60 16.44 10.61
C MET A 66 -3.45 17.70 10.48
N SER A 67 -4.71 17.52 10.07
CA SER A 67 -5.73 18.58 10.07
C SER A 67 -5.29 19.83 9.28
N THR A 68 -4.68 19.61 8.12
CA THR A 68 -4.15 20.67 7.25
C THR A 68 -5.00 20.85 5.98
N THR A 69 -4.60 21.78 5.11
CA THR A 69 -5.28 22.05 3.83
C THR A 69 -4.27 22.21 2.68
N TYR A 70 -3.13 21.51 2.76
CA TYR A 70 -2.11 21.59 1.72
C TYR A 70 -2.54 20.79 0.48
N PRO A 71 -2.49 21.38 -0.71
CA PRO A 71 -2.87 20.69 -1.94
C PRO A 71 -1.91 19.55 -2.33
N ASP A 72 -0.66 19.65 -1.90
CA ASP A 72 0.40 18.65 -2.04
C ASP A 72 1.51 18.89 -1.00
N LEU A 73 2.55 18.03 -0.99
CA LEU A 73 3.71 18.14 -0.11
C LEU A 73 4.97 18.65 -0.83
N LYS A 74 4.82 19.50 -1.85
CA LYS A 74 5.97 20.01 -2.63
C LYS A 74 7.01 20.78 -1.79
N PHE A 75 6.67 21.18 -0.57
CA PHE A 75 7.65 21.73 0.36
C PHE A 75 8.76 20.72 0.72
N PHE A 76 8.53 19.42 0.56
CA PHE A 76 9.56 18.37 0.60
C PHE A 76 10.19 18.05 -0.76
N SER A 77 10.16 18.97 -1.73
CA SER A 77 10.63 18.72 -3.11
C SER A 77 12.10 18.33 -3.25
N ASN A 78 12.93 18.54 -2.23
CA ASN A 78 14.33 18.10 -2.20
C ASN A 78 14.58 16.87 -1.34
N ALA A 79 13.58 16.40 -0.59
CA ALA A 79 13.72 15.23 0.26
C ALA A 79 13.84 13.96 -0.59
N HIS A 80 14.95 13.24 -0.43
CA HIS A 80 15.16 11.93 -1.05
C HIS A 80 15.10 10.78 -0.04
N THR A 81 15.23 11.09 1.26
CA THR A 81 15.17 10.10 2.32
C THR A 81 14.21 10.49 3.43
N LEU A 82 13.41 9.52 3.88
CA LEU A 82 12.67 9.61 5.14
C LEU A 82 13.31 8.63 6.14
N SER A 83 13.85 9.17 7.22
CA SER A 83 14.62 8.45 8.22
C SER A 83 13.91 8.47 9.57
N CYS A 84 13.29 7.36 9.94
CA CYS A 84 12.60 7.18 11.21
C CYS A 84 13.19 5.95 11.94
N PRO A 85 14.35 6.11 12.61
CA PRO A 85 15.10 4.98 13.16
C PRO A 85 14.44 4.34 14.38
N ASN A 86 13.57 5.08 15.07
CA ASN A 86 12.81 4.61 16.21
C ASN A 86 11.33 4.83 15.95
N ASP A 87 10.50 3.81 16.18
CA ASP A 87 9.05 3.96 16.21
C ASP A 87 8.62 4.65 17.51
N THR A 88 8.86 5.96 17.58
CA THR A 88 8.59 6.78 18.75
C THR A 88 7.12 6.76 19.17
N MET A 89 6.20 6.39 18.27
CA MET A 89 4.77 6.39 18.53
C MET A 89 4.17 5.00 18.66
N GLN A 90 4.96 3.94 18.45
CA GLN A 90 4.50 2.54 18.47
C GLN A 90 3.36 2.29 17.46
N ILE A 91 3.35 3.05 16.36
CA ILE A 91 2.35 2.95 15.29
C ILE A 91 2.88 2.15 14.11
N GLY A 92 4.13 1.69 14.14
CA GLY A 92 4.74 0.90 13.08
C GLY A 92 4.81 1.61 11.72
N ALA A 93 4.77 2.94 11.68
CA ALA A 93 4.78 3.75 10.45
C ALA A 93 5.80 4.89 10.55
N VAL A 94 6.37 5.30 9.42
CA VAL A 94 7.40 6.36 9.37
C VAL A 94 6.83 7.74 9.09
N GLY A 95 5.65 7.77 8.49
CA GLY A 95 4.89 8.97 8.24
C GLY A 95 3.42 8.73 8.50
N PHE A 96 2.71 9.76 8.93
CA PHE A 96 1.27 9.71 9.14
C PHE A 96 0.64 11.00 8.61
N ILE A 97 -0.29 10.89 7.67
CA ILE A 97 -0.98 12.04 7.08
C ILE A 97 -2.48 11.82 7.18
N VAL A 98 -3.15 12.66 7.97
CA VAL A 98 -4.59 12.55 8.25
C VAL A 98 -5.28 13.90 8.15
N GLY A 99 -6.51 13.90 7.63
CA GLY A 99 -7.35 15.09 7.68
C GLY A 99 -6.85 16.26 6.82
N ASN A 100 -6.08 16.00 5.76
CA ASN A 100 -5.75 17.02 4.78
C ASN A 100 -6.80 17.10 3.66
N GLN A 101 -7.81 17.94 3.87
CA GLN A 101 -9.01 17.97 3.03
C GLN A 101 -8.78 18.47 1.60
N GLU A 102 -7.70 19.21 1.37
CA GLU A 102 -7.38 19.82 0.08
C GLU A 102 -6.28 19.07 -0.68
N MET A 103 -5.64 18.08 -0.04
CA MET A 103 -4.58 17.31 -0.68
C MET A 103 -5.13 16.55 -1.88
N THR A 104 -4.51 16.72 -3.04
CA THR A 104 -4.90 16.04 -4.29
C THR A 104 -3.89 15.00 -4.74
N LYS A 105 -2.65 15.09 -4.22
CA LYS A 105 -1.48 14.28 -4.58
C LYS A 105 -0.40 14.50 -3.52
N LEU A 106 0.60 13.63 -3.44
CA LEU A 106 1.69 13.80 -2.48
C LEU A 106 2.83 14.66 -3.01
N ARG A 107 3.25 14.45 -4.27
CA ARG A 107 4.45 15.10 -4.86
C ARG A 107 5.74 14.89 -4.08
N LEU A 108 5.92 13.68 -3.55
CA LEU A 108 7.19 13.23 -2.98
C LEU A 108 8.06 12.58 -4.08
N ASP A 109 8.34 13.33 -5.15
CA ASP A 109 8.86 12.77 -6.41
C ASP A 109 10.31 12.27 -6.30
N LYS A 110 11.12 12.92 -5.44
CA LYS A 110 12.52 12.55 -5.20
C LYS A 110 12.71 11.51 -4.10
N LEU A 111 11.65 11.22 -3.35
CA LEU A 111 11.71 10.33 -2.21
C LEU A 111 11.90 8.90 -2.71
N THR A 112 13.07 8.32 -2.40
CA THR A 112 13.54 7.05 -2.97
C THR A 112 14.12 6.10 -1.92
N LYS A 113 14.50 6.61 -0.75
CA LYS A 113 15.12 5.83 0.33
C LYS A 113 14.39 6.04 1.64
N PHE A 114 14.29 4.98 2.43
CA PHE A 114 13.68 5.04 3.74
C PHE A 114 14.55 4.28 4.74
N ASP A 115 14.99 4.97 5.77
CA ASP A 115 15.83 4.41 6.84
C ASP A 115 14.92 4.18 8.05
N VAL A 116 14.33 2.98 8.12
CA VAL A 116 13.13 2.69 8.92
C VAL A 116 13.40 1.68 10.03
N PHE A 117 12.77 1.91 11.18
CA PHE A 117 12.61 0.91 12.24
C PHE A 117 11.85 -0.34 11.74
N GLN A 118 12.26 -1.55 12.13
CA GLN A 118 11.52 -2.78 11.83
C GLN A 118 10.26 -2.88 12.70
N GLY A 119 9.21 -2.12 12.38
CA GLY A 119 7.87 -2.28 12.96
C GLY A 119 7.07 -3.36 12.21
N GLU A 120 6.36 -4.21 12.95
CA GLU A 120 5.65 -5.38 12.38
C GLU A 120 4.23 -5.07 11.88
N LEU A 121 3.60 -3.96 12.33
CA LEU A 121 2.14 -3.77 12.23
C LEU A 121 1.62 -3.07 10.97
N PHE A 122 2.25 -1.99 10.50
CA PHE A 122 1.68 -1.12 9.45
C PHE A 122 2.60 -0.91 8.22
N GLY A 123 3.61 -1.76 8.08
CA GLY A 123 4.57 -1.67 6.98
C GLY A 123 5.58 -0.53 7.14
N LYS A 124 6.63 -0.51 6.32
CA LYS A 124 7.76 0.43 6.45
C LYS A 124 7.46 1.83 5.88
N GLY A 125 6.22 2.29 5.98
CA GLY A 125 5.66 3.30 5.08
C GLY A 125 5.09 4.58 5.70
N ILE A 126 4.73 5.52 4.81
CA ILE A 126 3.83 6.63 5.11
C ILE A 126 2.41 6.07 5.12
N PHE A 127 1.75 6.19 6.25
CA PHE A 127 0.37 5.82 6.45
C PHE A 127 -0.54 7.00 6.16
N LEU A 128 -1.49 6.82 5.25
CA LEU A 128 -2.57 7.76 5.03
C LEU A 128 -3.87 7.20 5.55
N GLU A 129 -4.49 7.96 6.44
CA GLU A 129 -5.76 7.59 7.04
C GLU A 129 -6.70 8.77 6.96
N GLY A 130 -7.93 8.52 6.53
CA GLY A 130 -9.10 9.33 6.83
C GLY A 130 -9.08 10.78 6.33
N TYR A 131 -10.19 11.23 5.77
CA TYR A 131 -10.48 12.65 5.54
C TYR A 131 -9.49 13.40 4.62
N ASN A 132 -8.60 12.70 3.92
CA ASN A 132 -7.87 13.19 2.76
C ASN A 132 -8.76 13.08 1.51
N THR A 133 -9.95 13.68 1.54
CA THR A 133 -11.06 13.33 0.64
C THR A 133 -10.81 13.63 -0.84
N LYS A 134 -9.88 14.55 -1.14
CA LYS A 134 -9.49 14.90 -2.51
C LYS A 134 -8.25 14.15 -2.99
N LEU A 135 -7.57 13.42 -2.10
CA LEU A 135 -6.33 12.76 -2.44
C LEU A 135 -6.65 11.61 -3.36
N CYS A 136 -6.01 11.63 -4.53
CA CYS A 136 -6.04 10.53 -5.45
C CYS A 136 -4.69 10.45 -6.18
N TYR A 137 -4.42 9.31 -6.79
CA TYR A 137 -3.16 9.06 -7.48
C TYR A 137 -3.42 8.85 -8.96
N ASP A 138 -2.61 9.45 -9.83
CA ASP A 138 -2.55 8.89 -11.19
C ASP A 138 -1.87 7.51 -11.15
N ASP A 139 -2.06 6.74 -12.23
CA ASP A 139 -1.55 5.39 -12.34
C ASP A 139 -0.02 5.33 -12.06
N GLU A 140 0.75 6.29 -12.60
CA GLU A 140 2.22 6.32 -12.46
C GLU A 140 2.67 6.65 -11.02
N GLU A 141 2.09 7.67 -10.39
CA GLU A 141 2.35 8.04 -8.99
C GLU A 141 1.95 6.90 -8.06
N TYR A 142 0.79 6.27 -8.30
CA TYR A 142 0.35 5.11 -7.53
C TYR A 142 1.31 3.94 -7.66
N TYR A 143 1.73 3.58 -8.88
CA TYR A 143 2.69 2.51 -9.08
C TYR A 143 4.01 2.81 -8.40
N ARG A 144 4.53 4.04 -8.54
CA ARG A 144 5.78 4.45 -7.89
C ARG A 144 5.69 4.34 -6.37
N LEU A 145 4.60 4.82 -5.77
CA LEU A 145 4.40 4.80 -4.32
C LEU A 145 4.18 3.37 -3.80
N MET A 146 3.33 2.57 -4.43
CA MET A 146 3.02 1.24 -3.93
C MET A 146 4.13 0.21 -4.20
N SER A 147 4.79 0.27 -5.36
CA SER A 147 5.93 -0.63 -5.67
C SER A 147 7.13 -0.39 -4.75
N SER A 148 7.21 0.80 -4.17
CA SER A 148 8.25 1.12 -3.21
C SER A 148 8.08 0.33 -1.89
N GLN A 149 6.91 -0.26 -1.62
CA GLN A 149 6.53 -0.87 -0.32
C GLN A 149 6.53 0.11 0.84
N ILE A 150 6.52 1.40 0.52
CA ILE A 150 6.70 2.49 1.48
C ILE A 150 5.41 3.28 1.65
N PHE A 151 4.33 2.83 1.01
CA PHE A 151 3.10 3.56 1.02
C PHE A 151 1.96 2.66 1.45
N PHE A 152 1.29 3.10 2.50
CA PHE A 152 0.06 2.50 2.95
C PHE A 152 -1.01 3.58 2.96
N SER A 153 -2.09 3.37 2.22
CA SER A 153 -3.24 4.27 2.25
C SER A 153 -4.49 3.44 2.41
N ALA A 154 -5.23 3.66 3.51
CA ALA A 154 -6.55 3.08 3.67
C ALA A 154 -7.53 3.65 2.62
N ASP A 155 -7.32 4.90 2.22
CA ASP A 155 -8.10 5.61 1.20
C ASP A 155 -7.42 5.57 -0.18
N ASN A 156 -7.13 4.37 -0.70
CA ASN A 156 -6.55 4.20 -2.04
C ASN A 156 -7.52 4.69 -3.14
N ARG A 157 -7.43 5.96 -3.51
CA ARG A 157 -8.18 6.54 -4.64
C ARG A 157 -7.24 6.76 -5.81
N LEU A 158 -7.54 6.17 -6.95
CA LEU A 158 -6.84 6.44 -8.20
C LEU A 158 -7.61 7.53 -8.97
N CYS A 159 -6.97 8.67 -9.29
CA CYS A 159 -7.55 9.80 -10.03
C CYS A 159 -7.85 9.42 -11.49
N SER A 160 -7.00 8.59 -12.09
CA SER A 160 -7.00 8.26 -13.51
C SER A 160 -7.59 6.89 -13.83
N MET A 161 -8.40 6.32 -12.94
CA MET A 161 -9.15 5.11 -13.30
C MET A 161 -10.14 5.45 -14.41
N THR A 162 -9.70 5.26 -15.63
CA THR A 162 -10.57 5.27 -16.80
C THR A 162 -11.39 3.99 -16.75
N GLY A 163 -12.71 4.13 -16.76
CA GLY A 163 -13.64 3.02 -16.77
C GLY A 163 -14.70 3.12 -15.67
N GLN A 164 -15.71 2.26 -15.75
CA GLN A 164 -16.78 2.21 -14.76
C GLN A 164 -16.30 1.56 -13.46
N LYS A 165 -16.28 2.35 -12.37
CA LYS A 165 -16.02 1.87 -11.00
C LYS A 165 -17.26 1.23 -10.41
N CYS A 166 -17.12 0.05 -9.82
CA CYS A 166 -18.14 -0.58 -8.98
C CYS A 166 -17.61 -0.73 -7.57
N THR A 167 -18.39 -0.26 -6.62
CA THR A 167 -18.11 -0.46 -5.19
C THR A 167 -19.20 -1.37 -4.66
N ALA A 168 -18.84 -2.39 -3.87
CA ALA A 168 -19.84 -3.18 -3.18
C ALA A 168 -20.57 -2.25 -2.21
N GLU A 169 -21.85 -1.98 -2.46
CA GLU A 169 -22.66 -1.16 -1.58
C GLU A 169 -23.12 -2.02 -0.41
N LEU A 170 -23.11 -1.43 0.80
CA LEU A 170 -23.84 -2.01 1.92
C LEU A 170 -25.30 -2.20 1.49
N PRO A 171 -25.94 -3.36 1.73
CA PRO A 171 -27.38 -3.42 1.65
C PRO A 171 -27.93 -2.29 2.51
N SER A 172 -28.80 -1.45 1.95
CA SER A 172 -29.32 -0.28 2.67
C SER A 172 -29.95 -0.76 3.96
N THR A 173 -29.25 -0.59 5.08
CA THR A 173 -29.88 -0.78 6.38
C THR A 173 -30.85 0.38 6.49
N ASP A 174 -32.14 0.09 6.30
CA ASP A 174 -33.20 0.92 6.87
C ASP A 174 -33.00 0.86 8.38
N TYR A 175 -32.08 1.72 8.86
CA TYR A 175 -31.66 1.83 10.24
C TYR A 175 -32.77 2.56 11.00
N ASN A 176 -33.92 1.91 11.14
CA ASN A 176 -34.92 2.27 12.12
C ASN A 176 -34.33 1.90 13.48
N GLY A 177 -33.66 2.89 14.09
CA GLY A 177 -33.05 2.76 15.40
C GLY A 177 -34.09 2.40 16.45
N GLU A 178 -33.92 1.24 17.04
CA GLU A 178 -34.30 0.89 18.42
C GLU A 178 -33.83 -0.55 18.66
N ASN A 179 -32.55 -0.69 19.02
CA ASN A 179 -31.96 -1.75 19.87
C ASN A 179 -30.43 -1.70 19.72
N THR A 180 -29.81 -0.79 20.46
CA THR A 180 -28.37 -0.77 20.70
C THR A 180 -28.07 -1.60 21.93
N GLU A 181 -27.57 -2.81 21.74
CA GLU A 181 -26.65 -3.55 22.62
C GLU A 181 -26.42 -4.89 21.91
N ASP A 182 -25.17 -5.20 21.58
CA ASP A 182 -24.70 -6.36 20.80
C ASP A 182 -24.58 -6.18 19.27
N THR A 183 -23.85 -5.16 18.81
CA THR A 183 -23.16 -5.24 17.52
C THR A 183 -21.82 -5.94 17.72
N GLU A 184 -21.86 -7.26 17.79
CA GLU A 184 -20.76 -8.11 17.31
C GLU A 184 -20.39 -7.62 15.91
N TYR A 185 -19.08 -7.58 15.61
CA TYR A 185 -18.50 -7.25 14.30
C TYR A 185 -19.47 -7.64 13.18
N SER A 186 -20.04 -6.67 12.46
CA SER A 186 -20.78 -7.00 11.23
C SER A 186 -19.82 -7.77 10.35
N ASP A 187 -20.14 -9.03 10.06
CA ASP A 187 -19.33 -9.87 9.17
C ASP A 187 -18.98 -9.06 7.92
N ASP A 188 -17.72 -9.13 7.50
CA ASP A 188 -17.18 -8.52 6.28
C ASP A 188 -17.92 -8.97 4.99
N SER A 189 -18.95 -9.82 5.12
CA SER A 189 -19.83 -10.31 4.05
C SER A 189 -20.57 -9.21 3.30
N ASP A 190 -20.79 -8.04 3.93
CA ASP A 190 -21.61 -6.97 3.33
C ASP A 190 -20.87 -6.18 2.23
N TYR A 191 -19.56 -6.38 2.04
CA TYR A 191 -18.73 -5.69 1.03
C TYR A 191 -18.25 -6.60 -0.10
N THR A 192 -19.08 -7.55 -0.52
CA THR A 192 -18.66 -8.61 -1.45
C THR A 192 -19.51 -8.69 -2.72
N PHE A 193 -18.84 -8.68 -3.88
CA PHE A 193 -19.42 -9.07 -5.15
C PHE A 193 -19.39 -10.60 -5.33
N ASN A 194 -20.48 -11.16 -5.84
CA ASN A 194 -20.58 -12.55 -6.29
C ASN A 194 -21.12 -12.59 -7.73
N SER A 195 -21.50 -13.76 -8.25
CA SER A 195 -21.97 -13.87 -9.64
C SER A 195 -23.24 -13.05 -9.93
N GLN A 196 -24.07 -12.83 -8.92
CA GLN A 196 -25.34 -12.11 -9.03
C GLN A 196 -25.15 -10.61 -8.84
N SER A 197 -24.35 -10.19 -7.84
CA SER A 197 -24.20 -8.79 -7.46
C SER A 197 -23.16 -8.02 -8.26
N LEU A 198 -22.22 -8.70 -8.94
CA LEU A 198 -21.23 -8.06 -9.80
C LEU A 198 -21.94 -7.36 -11.00
N PRO A 199 -21.84 -6.03 -11.15
CA PRO A 199 -22.49 -5.31 -12.23
C PRO A 199 -21.86 -5.62 -13.59
N SER A 200 -22.68 -5.59 -14.65
CA SER A 200 -22.18 -5.61 -16.03
C SER A 200 -21.33 -4.35 -16.32
N ASN A 201 -20.27 -4.52 -17.11
CA ASN A 201 -19.31 -3.47 -17.50
C ASN A 201 -18.44 -2.92 -16.35
N CYS A 202 -18.28 -3.67 -15.27
CA CYS A 202 -17.36 -3.26 -14.23
C CYS A 202 -15.92 -3.32 -14.72
N GLU A 203 -15.26 -2.15 -14.86
CA GLU A 203 -13.85 -2.08 -15.24
C GLU A 203 -12.94 -2.01 -14.01
N VAL A 204 -13.42 -1.39 -12.93
CA VAL A 204 -12.70 -1.33 -11.66
C VAL A 204 -13.58 -1.79 -10.51
N VAL A 205 -13.16 -2.88 -9.87
CA VAL A 205 -13.76 -3.40 -8.65
C VAL A 205 -13.08 -2.77 -7.45
N ASN A 206 -13.88 -2.17 -6.57
CA ASN A 206 -13.45 -1.64 -5.28
C ASN A 206 -14.24 -2.34 -4.17
N GLY A 207 -13.66 -3.38 -3.59
CA GLY A 207 -14.32 -4.27 -2.64
C GLY A 207 -13.88 -5.72 -2.85
N TYR A 208 -14.49 -6.63 -2.11
CA TYR A 208 -14.18 -8.05 -2.18
C TYR A 208 -14.98 -8.72 -3.29
N MET A 209 -14.40 -9.76 -3.89
CA MET A 209 -15.12 -10.69 -4.76
C MET A 209 -15.04 -12.08 -4.13
N THR A 210 -16.19 -12.70 -3.90
CA THR A 210 -16.26 -14.07 -3.40
C THR A 210 -17.20 -14.89 -4.27
N PHE A 211 -16.72 -16.03 -4.74
CA PHE A 211 -17.49 -17.01 -5.49
C PHE A 211 -17.50 -18.33 -4.74
N ASN A 212 -18.68 -18.90 -4.50
CA ASN A 212 -18.84 -20.09 -3.69
C ASN A 212 -19.73 -21.19 -4.33
N GLU A 213 -20.28 -22.09 -3.51
CA GLU A 213 -21.16 -23.18 -3.94
C GLU A 213 -22.46 -22.72 -4.62
N ASP A 214 -22.93 -21.51 -4.32
CA ASP A 214 -24.11 -20.90 -4.94
C ASP A 214 -23.78 -20.26 -6.31
N ASP A 215 -22.50 -20.05 -6.60
CA ASP A 215 -22.03 -19.48 -7.85
C ASP A 215 -21.75 -20.57 -8.90
N SER A 216 -22.17 -20.28 -10.13
CA SER A 216 -21.98 -21.18 -11.25
C SER A 216 -21.36 -20.46 -12.45
N GLU A 217 -20.56 -21.21 -13.20
CA GLU A 217 -19.92 -20.71 -14.40
C GLU A 217 -21.01 -20.41 -15.45
N SER A 218 -21.21 -19.13 -15.76
CA SER A 218 -22.20 -18.66 -16.72
C SER A 218 -21.57 -17.69 -17.73
N GLU A 219 -22.15 -17.61 -18.93
CA GLU A 219 -21.67 -16.66 -19.94
C GLU A 219 -21.82 -15.20 -19.50
N ASP A 220 -22.85 -14.89 -18.69
CA ASP A 220 -23.01 -13.56 -18.07
C ASP A 220 -21.87 -13.24 -17.11
N LEU A 221 -21.50 -14.18 -16.22
CA LEU A 221 -20.37 -14.01 -15.32
C LEU A 221 -19.06 -13.84 -16.10
N LYS A 222 -18.81 -14.67 -17.11
CA LYS A 222 -17.61 -14.55 -17.97
C LYS A 222 -17.53 -13.17 -18.62
N GLN A 223 -18.65 -12.65 -19.11
CA GLN A 223 -18.70 -11.31 -19.68
C GLN A 223 -18.38 -10.24 -18.63
N LYS A 224 -18.95 -10.32 -17.42
CA LYS A 224 -18.65 -9.39 -16.31
C LYS A 224 -17.17 -9.42 -15.95
N LEU A 225 -16.59 -10.61 -15.76
CA LEU A 225 -15.16 -10.79 -15.44
C LEU A 225 -14.25 -10.27 -16.56
N SER A 226 -14.70 -10.36 -17.82
CA SER A 226 -13.92 -9.85 -18.96
C SER A 226 -13.79 -8.34 -19.01
N SER A 227 -14.68 -7.58 -18.36
CA SER A 227 -14.58 -6.13 -18.29
C SER A 227 -13.57 -5.65 -17.25
N ILE A 228 -13.27 -6.48 -16.24
CA ILE A 228 -12.45 -6.08 -15.09
C ILE A 228 -11.00 -5.89 -15.50
N ARG A 229 -10.48 -4.68 -15.26
CA ARG A 229 -9.09 -4.29 -15.49
C ARG A 229 -8.32 -4.06 -14.19
N ILE A 230 -9.00 -3.64 -13.13
CA ILE A 230 -8.41 -3.31 -11.83
C ILE A 230 -9.27 -3.91 -10.71
N ILE A 231 -8.62 -4.52 -9.72
CA ILE A 231 -9.24 -4.92 -8.45
C ILE A 231 -8.50 -4.22 -7.32
N VAL A 232 -9.26 -3.51 -6.48
CA VAL A 232 -8.84 -2.98 -5.19
C VAL A 232 -9.63 -3.73 -4.13
N GLY A 233 -9.04 -4.72 -3.48
CA GLY A 233 -9.72 -5.65 -2.57
C GLY A 233 -9.13 -7.07 -2.62
N SER A 234 -9.99 -8.07 -2.45
CA SER A 234 -9.60 -9.49 -2.48
C SER A 234 -10.48 -10.31 -3.43
N LEU A 235 -9.98 -11.46 -3.85
CA LEU A 235 -10.70 -12.43 -4.68
C LEU A 235 -10.65 -13.81 -4.02
N TYR A 236 -11.82 -14.32 -3.64
CA TYR A 236 -11.98 -15.66 -3.10
C TYR A 236 -12.84 -16.52 -4.02
N ILE A 237 -12.40 -17.74 -4.26
CA ILE A 237 -13.14 -18.78 -4.98
C ILE A 237 -13.07 -20.03 -4.11
N GLN A 238 -14.19 -20.42 -3.50
CA GLN A 238 -14.19 -21.48 -2.50
C GLN A 238 -15.37 -22.43 -2.63
N TYR A 239 -15.15 -23.74 -2.60
CA TYR A 239 -16.23 -24.72 -2.75
C TYR A 239 -17.10 -24.54 -4.02
N SER A 240 -16.58 -23.85 -5.04
CA SER A 240 -17.35 -23.49 -6.22
C SER A 240 -17.51 -24.67 -7.19
N SER A 241 -18.52 -24.56 -8.04
CA SER A 241 -18.77 -25.50 -9.14
C SER A 241 -17.96 -25.18 -10.41
N PHE A 242 -17.10 -24.15 -10.38
CA PHE A 242 -16.36 -23.69 -11.55
C PHE A 242 -15.42 -24.75 -12.10
N THR A 243 -15.35 -24.85 -13.43
CA THR A 243 -14.34 -25.67 -14.11
C THR A 243 -13.16 -24.82 -14.54
N THR A 244 -13.41 -23.56 -14.89
CA THR A 244 -12.41 -22.57 -15.23
C THR A 244 -12.75 -21.24 -14.60
N PHE A 245 -11.74 -20.46 -14.25
CA PHE A 245 -11.91 -19.06 -13.85
C PHE A 245 -10.84 -18.20 -14.51
N GLU A 246 -11.26 -17.13 -15.17
CA GLU A 246 -10.35 -16.27 -15.91
C GLU A 246 -10.73 -14.81 -15.74
N LEU A 247 -9.71 -13.98 -15.49
CA LEU A 247 -9.77 -12.52 -15.50
C LEU A 247 -8.92 -12.03 -16.68
N PRO A 248 -9.45 -12.06 -17.91
CA PRO A 248 -8.64 -11.96 -19.13
C PRO A 248 -8.05 -10.57 -19.34
N ASN A 249 -8.67 -9.55 -18.76
CA ASN A 249 -8.26 -8.15 -18.87
C ASN A 249 -7.72 -7.56 -17.58
N LEU A 250 -7.61 -8.34 -16.50
CA LEU A 250 -7.07 -7.81 -15.24
C LEU A 250 -5.59 -7.48 -15.40
N GLU A 251 -5.27 -6.21 -15.19
CA GLU A 251 -3.92 -5.65 -15.28
C GLU A 251 -3.32 -5.40 -13.90
N TYR A 252 -4.14 -4.97 -12.95
CA TYR A 252 -3.68 -4.52 -11.63
C TYR A 252 -4.52 -5.11 -10.51
N PHE A 253 -3.84 -5.71 -9.53
CA PHE A 253 -4.47 -6.22 -8.31
C PHE A 253 -3.88 -5.52 -7.10
N ILE A 254 -4.72 -4.92 -6.26
CA ILE A 254 -4.30 -4.18 -5.08
C ILE A 254 -4.99 -4.81 -3.89
N GLY A 255 -4.23 -5.54 -3.06
CA GLY A 255 -4.75 -6.13 -1.82
C GLY A 255 -5.23 -5.05 -0.86
N MET A 256 -6.36 -5.29 -0.19
CA MET A 256 -6.90 -4.37 0.82
C MET A 256 -7.22 -5.15 2.10
N LEU A 257 -6.64 -4.69 3.21
CA LEU A 257 -6.88 -5.22 4.56
C LEU A 257 -8.38 -5.31 4.91
N PRO A 258 -8.80 -6.30 5.73
CA PRO A 258 -7.96 -7.24 6.50
C PRO A 258 -7.66 -8.60 5.85
N ALA A 259 -7.98 -8.76 4.57
CA ALA A 259 -8.16 -10.07 3.95
C ALA A 259 -6.87 -10.72 3.40
N ASP A 260 -6.09 -11.42 4.23
CA ASP A 260 -5.02 -12.31 3.77
C ASP A 260 -5.47 -13.77 3.70
N PRO A 261 -5.36 -14.47 2.55
CA PRO A 261 -4.66 -14.06 1.32
C PRO A 261 -5.49 -13.15 0.41
N TRP A 262 -4.85 -12.26 -0.37
CA TRP A 262 -5.56 -11.36 -1.30
C TRP A 262 -6.27 -12.10 -2.45
N ILE A 263 -5.67 -13.20 -2.92
CA ILE A 263 -6.30 -14.12 -3.85
C ILE A 263 -6.31 -15.51 -3.21
N GLY A 264 -7.49 -16.05 -2.94
CA GLY A 264 -7.69 -17.37 -2.33
C GLY A 264 -8.52 -18.29 -3.20
N LEU A 265 -7.96 -19.44 -3.58
CA LEU A 265 -8.67 -20.53 -4.24
C LEU A 265 -8.64 -21.77 -3.35
N THR A 266 -9.76 -22.15 -2.77
CA THR A 266 -9.79 -23.22 -1.76
C THR A 266 -10.90 -24.23 -2.02
N ASP A 267 -10.59 -25.52 -1.93
CA ASP A 267 -11.58 -26.61 -1.95
C ASP A 267 -12.49 -26.67 -3.21
N ASN A 268 -12.04 -26.14 -4.36
CA ASN A 268 -12.79 -26.21 -5.61
C ASN A 268 -12.53 -27.54 -6.34
N GLN A 269 -13.45 -28.49 -6.19
CA GLN A 269 -13.25 -29.88 -6.64
C GLN A 269 -13.11 -30.01 -8.17
N ASN A 270 -13.76 -29.13 -8.93
CA ASN A 270 -13.83 -29.21 -10.39
C ASN A 270 -12.97 -28.18 -11.11
N LEU A 271 -12.32 -27.26 -10.39
CA LEU A 271 -11.58 -26.16 -10.99
C LEU A 271 -10.29 -26.69 -11.61
N VAL A 272 -10.20 -26.69 -12.94
CA VAL A 272 -9.06 -27.20 -13.70
C VAL A 272 -8.04 -26.10 -13.99
N SER A 273 -8.51 -24.85 -14.15
CA SER A 273 -7.70 -23.75 -14.65
C SER A 273 -8.08 -22.42 -14.00
N PHE A 274 -7.07 -21.67 -13.57
CA PHE A 274 -7.17 -20.28 -13.12
C PHE A 274 -6.20 -19.40 -13.90
N LYS A 275 -6.69 -18.33 -14.54
CA LYS A 275 -5.89 -17.51 -15.46
C LYS A 275 -6.06 -16.01 -15.24
N ILE A 276 -4.91 -15.32 -15.19
CA ILE A 276 -4.82 -13.85 -15.19
C ILE A 276 -3.74 -13.41 -16.21
N PRO A 277 -4.02 -13.48 -17.51
CA PRO A 277 -2.97 -13.36 -18.54
C PRO A 277 -2.34 -11.98 -18.65
N LYS A 278 -3.06 -10.91 -18.33
CA LYS A 278 -2.60 -9.52 -18.49
C LYS A 278 -2.09 -8.89 -17.20
N LEU A 279 -1.91 -9.67 -16.14
CA LEU A 279 -1.47 -9.15 -14.85
C LEU A 279 -0.09 -8.50 -14.95
N LYS A 280 -0.03 -7.19 -14.72
CA LYS A 280 1.20 -6.39 -14.75
C LYS A 280 1.76 -6.18 -13.36
N LEU A 281 0.90 -6.15 -12.35
CA LEU A 281 1.30 -5.84 -10.98
C LEU A 281 0.28 -6.40 -9.98
N LEU A 282 0.80 -6.92 -8.87
CA LEU A 282 0.05 -7.03 -7.63
C LEU A 282 0.75 -6.23 -6.55
N ILE A 283 -0.04 -5.53 -5.75
CA ILE A 283 0.42 -4.78 -4.60
C ILE A 283 -0.08 -5.50 -3.36
N ASP A 284 0.88 -6.02 -2.59
CA ASP A 284 0.68 -6.58 -1.26
C ASP A 284 1.09 -5.51 -0.23
N PRO A 285 0.12 -4.78 0.36
CA PRO A 285 0.45 -3.71 1.30
C PRO A 285 1.08 -4.26 2.59
N LEU A 286 0.95 -5.56 2.87
CA LEU A 286 1.46 -6.23 4.08
C LEU A 286 2.42 -7.37 3.71
N THR A 287 3.52 -6.99 3.08
CA THR A 287 4.68 -7.86 2.80
C THR A 287 5.17 -8.72 3.98
N SER A 288 4.75 -8.43 5.22
CA SER A 288 5.10 -9.17 6.44
C SER A 288 4.43 -10.54 6.57
N LEU A 289 3.31 -10.83 5.87
CA LEU A 289 2.55 -12.07 6.12
C LEU A 289 2.77 -13.20 5.09
N ASN A 290 3.54 -12.98 4.01
CA ASN A 290 3.92 -14.01 3.03
C ASN A 290 2.74 -14.76 2.36
N LYS A 291 1.53 -14.17 2.22
CA LYS A 291 0.38 -14.88 1.62
C LYS A 291 -0.41 -14.06 0.60
N SER A 292 0.25 -13.50 -0.43
CA SER A 292 -0.46 -12.73 -1.44
C SER A 292 -1.44 -13.59 -2.27
N VAL A 293 -1.04 -14.82 -2.61
CA VAL A 293 -1.87 -15.81 -3.31
C VAL A 293 -1.84 -17.15 -2.56
N MET A 294 -3.01 -17.73 -2.35
CA MET A 294 -3.18 -19.07 -1.80
C MET A 294 -4.08 -19.91 -2.71
N MET A 295 -3.60 -21.09 -3.10
CA MET A 295 -4.34 -22.07 -3.92
C MET A 295 -4.19 -23.45 -3.29
N VAL A 296 -5.21 -23.89 -2.56
CA VAL A 296 -5.14 -25.07 -1.69
C VAL A 296 -6.33 -25.99 -1.90
N SER A 297 -6.08 -27.30 -1.91
CA SER A 297 -7.13 -28.32 -1.98
C SER A 297 -8.02 -28.24 -3.22
N ASN A 298 -7.47 -27.88 -4.39
CA ASN A 298 -8.19 -27.89 -5.67
C ASN A 298 -7.69 -29.07 -6.51
N PRO A 299 -8.21 -30.31 -6.32
CA PRO A 299 -7.59 -31.53 -6.83
C PRO A 299 -7.57 -31.64 -8.37
N ALA A 300 -8.36 -30.84 -9.07
CA ALA A 300 -8.36 -30.77 -10.53
C ALA A 300 -7.46 -29.65 -11.08
N LEU A 301 -7.03 -28.70 -10.24
CA LEU A 301 -6.34 -27.49 -10.64
C LEU A 301 -4.88 -27.78 -10.98
N SER A 302 -4.45 -27.36 -12.17
CA SER A 302 -3.06 -27.46 -12.59
C SER A 302 -2.49 -26.07 -12.81
N ILE A 303 -1.51 -25.67 -11.99
CA ILE A 303 -0.77 -24.42 -12.18
C ILE A 303 0.63 -24.74 -12.72
N SER A 304 0.97 -24.18 -13.88
CA SER A 304 2.26 -24.40 -14.51
C SER A 304 3.41 -23.66 -13.80
N GLN A 305 4.64 -24.16 -13.98
CA GLN A 305 5.85 -23.51 -13.44
C GLN A 305 5.99 -22.07 -13.95
N THR A 306 5.73 -21.84 -15.25
CA THR A 306 5.85 -20.51 -15.87
C THR A 306 4.91 -19.48 -15.24
N THR A 307 3.69 -19.90 -14.91
CA THR A 307 2.71 -19.04 -14.23
C THR A 307 3.20 -18.63 -12.85
N CYS A 308 3.71 -19.58 -12.07
CA CYS A 308 4.27 -19.28 -10.75
C CYS A 308 5.50 -18.38 -10.83
N GLU A 309 6.45 -18.66 -11.73
CA GLU A 309 7.64 -17.82 -11.92
C GLU A 309 7.27 -16.37 -12.27
N ARG A 310 6.29 -16.18 -13.15
CA ARG A 310 5.79 -14.84 -13.49
C ARG A 310 5.21 -14.14 -12.26
N TRP A 311 4.33 -14.80 -11.51
CA TRP A 311 3.74 -14.18 -10.31
C TRP A 311 4.80 -13.86 -9.26
N THR A 312 5.77 -14.74 -9.02
CA THR A 312 6.89 -14.46 -8.12
C THR A 312 7.74 -13.28 -8.62
N GLN A 313 7.99 -13.15 -9.92
CA GLN A 313 8.70 -11.98 -10.49
C GLN A 313 7.94 -10.67 -10.26
N LEU A 314 6.60 -10.71 -10.30
CA LEU A 314 5.72 -9.59 -9.96
C LEU A 314 5.65 -9.30 -8.45
N GLY A 315 6.34 -10.08 -7.61
CA GLY A 315 6.43 -9.86 -6.16
C GLY A 315 5.44 -10.66 -5.32
N PHE A 316 4.75 -11.64 -5.90
CA PHE A 316 3.77 -12.45 -5.19
C PHE A 316 4.46 -13.45 -4.25
N SER A 317 3.95 -13.54 -3.03
CA SER A 317 4.18 -14.72 -2.19
C SER A 317 3.10 -15.76 -2.47
N LEU A 318 3.52 -16.99 -2.80
CA LEU A 318 2.64 -18.06 -3.26
C LEU A 318 2.57 -19.19 -2.23
N ILE A 319 1.36 -19.61 -1.88
CA ILE A 319 1.09 -20.85 -1.15
C ILE A 319 0.24 -21.74 -2.06
N ILE A 320 0.85 -22.77 -2.63
CA ILE A 320 0.19 -23.66 -3.60
C ILE A 320 0.48 -25.11 -3.20
N HIS A 321 -0.53 -25.84 -2.75
CA HIS A 321 -0.42 -27.26 -2.39
C HIS A 321 -1.76 -27.99 -2.53
N ASP A 322 -1.72 -29.32 -2.53
CA ASP A 322 -2.90 -30.19 -2.65
C ASP A 322 -3.76 -29.93 -3.91
N ASN A 323 -3.12 -29.46 -4.98
CA ASN A 323 -3.70 -29.36 -6.33
C ASN A 323 -3.14 -30.46 -7.26
N ALA A 324 -3.69 -30.61 -8.47
CA ALA A 324 -3.20 -31.56 -9.46
C ALA A 324 -1.74 -31.28 -9.89
N ALA A 325 -1.36 -29.99 -9.98
CA ALA A 325 0.01 -29.55 -10.18
C ALA A 325 0.27 -28.24 -9.43
N ASN A 326 1.36 -28.19 -8.66
CA ASN A 326 1.70 -27.07 -7.77
C ASN A 326 2.96 -26.36 -8.30
N CYS A 327 2.82 -25.58 -9.38
CA CYS A 327 3.95 -24.98 -10.11
C CYS A 327 4.83 -26.01 -10.83
N GLU A 328 4.21 -27.04 -11.41
CA GLU A 328 4.90 -28.13 -12.09
C GLU A 328 4.48 -28.21 -13.57
N GLY A 329 5.37 -28.71 -14.43
CA GLY A 329 5.12 -28.90 -15.85
C GLY A 329 5.52 -27.73 -16.76
N SER A 330 5.71 -28.03 -18.05
CA SER A 330 6.16 -27.07 -19.07
C SER A 330 5.01 -26.54 -19.91
N GLY A 331 4.60 -25.29 -19.65
CA GLY A 331 3.94 -24.42 -20.63
C GLY A 331 2.42 -24.31 -20.51
N ASP A 332 1.96 -23.19 -19.97
CA ASP A 332 0.73 -22.55 -20.45
C ASP A 332 1.03 -21.84 -21.79
N THR A 333 0.04 -21.77 -22.68
CA THR A 333 0.12 -20.98 -23.93
C THR A 333 0.62 -19.56 -23.64
N ALA A 334 1.61 -19.13 -24.43
CA ALA A 334 2.36 -17.89 -24.31
C ALA A 334 1.55 -16.73 -23.73
N TYR A 335 1.91 -16.31 -22.52
CA TYR A 335 1.63 -14.96 -22.07
C TYR A 335 2.22 -13.97 -23.10
N GLU A 336 1.50 -12.91 -23.44
CA GLU A 336 2.11 -11.80 -24.16
C GLU A 336 3.28 -11.28 -23.31
N GLU A 337 4.50 -11.26 -23.89
CA GLU A 337 5.67 -10.64 -23.27
C GLU A 337 5.38 -9.14 -23.11
N LEU A 338 4.82 -8.77 -21.97
CA LEU A 338 4.69 -7.38 -21.57
C LEU A 338 5.99 -6.94 -20.89
N PRO A 339 6.49 -5.73 -21.16
CA PRO A 339 7.68 -5.21 -20.50
C PRO A 339 7.41 -5.15 -18.99
N VAL A 340 8.13 -5.97 -18.23
CA VAL A 340 8.19 -5.85 -16.77
C VAL A 340 8.79 -4.48 -16.47
N PRO A 341 8.13 -3.62 -15.66
CA PRO A 341 8.74 -2.38 -15.23
C PRO A 341 10.08 -2.71 -14.57
N SER A 342 11.18 -2.17 -15.12
CA SER A 342 12.50 -2.42 -14.57
C SER A 342 12.50 -2.03 -13.10
N LYS A 343 12.74 -3.00 -12.20
CA LYS A 343 13.19 -2.67 -10.85
C LYS A 343 14.45 -1.85 -11.00
N THR A 344 14.36 -0.53 -10.84
CA THR A 344 15.53 0.32 -10.68
C THR A 344 16.30 -0.28 -9.51
N ALA A 345 17.54 -0.67 -9.75
CA ALA A 345 18.35 -1.40 -8.80
C ALA A 345 18.38 -0.68 -7.44
N SER A 346 17.61 -1.19 -6.48
CA SER A 346 17.90 -0.98 -5.07
C SER A 346 19.26 -1.62 -4.84
N SER A 347 20.28 -0.81 -4.57
CA SER A 347 21.61 -1.32 -4.28
C SER A 347 21.51 -2.25 -3.08
N SER A 348 21.88 -3.50 -3.27
CA SER A 348 22.24 -4.40 -2.18
C SER A 348 23.39 -3.75 -1.42
N GLY A 349 23.07 -3.02 -0.36
CA GLY A 349 24.05 -2.65 0.64
C GLY A 349 24.48 -3.93 1.34
N ASP A 350 25.71 -4.37 1.09
CA ASP A 350 26.37 -5.41 1.85
C ASP A 350 26.40 -4.98 3.32
N TYR A 351 25.55 -5.59 4.15
CA TYR A 351 25.64 -5.47 5.59
C TYR A 351 26.54 -6.59 6.11
N GLU A 352 27.78 -6.21 6.47
CA GLU A 352 28.60 -7.01 7.35
C GLU A 352 27.85 -7.25 8.66
N THR A 353 27.69 -8.53 9.01
CA THR A 353 27.08 -8.98 10.25
C THR A 353 28.05 -8.66 11.41
N PRO A 354 27.67 -7.89 12.44
CA PRO A 354 28.47 -7.82 13.65
C PRO A 354 28.35 -9.15 14.38
N THR A 355 29.47 -9.88 14.50
CA THR A 355 29.61 -10.96 15.47
C THR A 355 29.65 -10.36 16.87
N GLU A 356 28.51 -10.35 17.56
CA GLU A 356 28.46 -10.14 19.01
C GLU A 356 28.03 -11.42 19.73
N ASN A 357 28.92 -11.86 20.62
CA ASN A 357 28.64 -12.83 21.66
C ASN A 357 27.56 -12.26 22.59
N VAL A 358 26.40 -12.91 22.63
CA VAL A 358 25.36 -12.61 23.63
C VAL A 358 25.42 -13.67 24.71
N ASP A 359 26.02 -13.29 25.84
CA ASP A 359 25.69 -13.85 27.14
C ASP A 359 24.27 -13.41 27.52
N ASP A 360 23.56 -14.38 28.06
CA ASP A 360 22.14 -14.42 28.38
C ASP A 360 21.77 -13.47 29.56
N LYS A 361 20.72 -12.65 29.35
CA LYS A 361 19.69 -12.16 30.31
C LYS A 361 19.32 -10.68 30.13
N THR A 362 18.32 -10.43 29.29
CA THR A 362 17.35 -9.36 29.54
C THR A 362 16.00 -9.73 28.94
N GLN A 363 15.03 -10.10 29.79
CA GLN A 363 13.62 -10.18 29.39
C GLN A 363 13.13 -8.78 29.07
N SER A 364 12.96 -8.47 27.79
CA SER A 364 12.16 -7.32 27.34
C SER A 364 10.69 -7.75 27.31
N THR A 365 9.90 -7.21 28.22
CA THR A 365 8.44 -7.29 28.18
C THR A 365 7.92 -6.37 27.09
N THR A 366 7.63 -6.91 25.91
CA THR A 366 6.92 -6.20 24.85
C THR A 366 5.45 -6.03 25.25
N HIS A 367 5.05 -4.81 25.61
CA HIS A 367 3.64 -4.48 25.79
C HIS A 367 3.00 -4.29 24.41
N ILE A 368 2.20 -5.27 23.97
CA ILE A 368 1.35 -5.15 22.79
C ILE A 368 0.23 -4.16 23.14
N ILE A 369 0.29 -2.96 22.57
CA ILE A 369 -0.81 -1.98 22.65
C ILE A 369 -1.88 -2.42 21.66
N SER A 370 -3.11 -2.66 22.13
CA SER A 370 -4.19 -3.09 21.24
C SER A 370 -4.65 -1.95 20.34
N LEU A 371 -5.14 -2.27 19.14
CA LEU A 371 -5.72 -1.33 18.17
C LEU A 371 -6.77 -0.39 18.81
N LYS A 372 -7.51 -0.87 19.83
CA LYS A 372 -8.46 -0.04 20.60
C LYS A 372 -7.79 1.15 21.28
N THR A 373 -6.56 1.01 21.76
CA THR A 373 -5.83 2.07 22.45
C THR A 373 -5.34 3.12 21.45
N VAL A 374 -4.90 2.70 20.26
CA VAL A 374 -4.53 3.63 19.17
C VAL A 374 -5.76 4.42 18.71
N LEU A 375 -6.89 3.73 18.47
CA LEU A 375 -8.16 4.38 18.11
C LEU A 375 -8.65 5.33 19.22
N LEU A 376 -8.48 4.96 20.50
CA LEU A 376 -8.84 5.79 21.63
C LEU A 376 -7.98 7.05 21.71
N ILE A 377 -6.67 6.96 21.44
CA ILE A 377 -5.77 8.12 21.38
C ILE A 377 -6.23 9.06 20.26
N ILE A 378 -6.55 8.53 19.06
CA ILE A 378 -7.05 9.32 17.94
C ILE A 378 -8.36 10.01 18.30
N VAL A 379 -9.34 9.28 18.83
CA VAL A 379 -10.65 9.84 19.25
C VAL A 379 -10.48 10.89 20.35
N MET A 380 -9.58 10.68 21.31
CA MET A 380 -9.32 11.67 22.36
C MET A 380 -8.62 12.93 21.83
N SER A 381 -7.73 12.80 20.84
CA SER A 381 -7.14 13.95 20.15
C SER A 381 -8.21 14.78 19.44
N PHE A 382 -9.20 14.16 18.80
CA PHE A 382 -10.33 14.85 18.17
C PHE A 382 -11.30 15.50 19.16
N LEU A 383 -11.61 14.84 20.28
CA LEU A 383 -12.49 15.41 21.32
C LEU A 383 -11.89 16.64 22.01
N SER A 384 -10.56 16.74 22.04
CA SER A 384 -9.86 17.93 22.56
C SER A 384 -9.93 19.13 21.60
N LEU A 385 -10.08 18.89 20.30
CA LEU A 385 -10.18 19.93 19.26
C LEU A 385 -11.60 20.48 19.09
N SER A 386 -12.64 19.70 19.42
CA SER A 386 -14.04 20.11 19.31
C SER A 386 -14.55 20.99 20.48
N ASN A 387 -13.70 21.32 21.45
CA ASN A 387 -14.05 22.14 22.62
C ASN A 387 -13.38 23.53 22.63
N PHE A 388 -12.90 24.03 21.48
CA PHE A 388 -12.41 25.39 21.30
C PHE A 388 -13.09 26.13 20.17
#